data_AF-A0A0A3XF09-F1
#
_entry.id   AF-A0A0A3XF09-F1
#
_cell.length_a   1.000
_cell.length_b   1.000
_cell.length_c   1.000
_cell.angle_alpha   90.00
_cell.angle_beta   90.00
_cell.angle_gamma   90.00
#
_symmetry.space_group_name_H-M   'P 1'
#
loop_
_entity.id
_entity.type
_entity.pdbx_description
1 polymer ?
#
loop_
_entity_poly.entity_id
_entity_poly.type
_entity_poly.pdbx_seq_one_letter_code
_entity_poly.pdbx_strand_id
1 'polypeptide(L)'
;MANGFEQNIPGEESIAVLNGAPNEENAMKLIAYYLRPEVQVRLFDLVGNIPVSKKASTALSPEMQKWQPDPENSNDLMIDDKYWADNLEAINRRFKEWLLT
;
A
#
# COMPACT_ATOMS: atom_id res chain seq x y z
N MET A 1 6.43 -0.23 -14.03
CA MET A 1 5.40 -0.26 -12.96
C MET A 1 5.61 0.94 -12.04
N ALA A 2 4.66 1.21 -11.14
CA ALA A 2 4.44 2.55 -10.59
C ALA A 2 5.46 3.06 -9.54
N ASN A 3 6.40 2.23 -9.04
CA ASN A 3 7.20 2.57 -7.86
C ASN A 3 8.74 2.56 -8.09
N GLY A 4 9.18 2.63 -9.35
CA GLY A 4 10.60 2.69 -9.71
C GLY A 4 11.07 4.09 -10.14
N PHE A 5 10.40 5.14 -9.67
CA PHE A 5 10.71 6.52 -10.04
C PHE A 5 11.66 7.20 -9.04
N GLU A 6 12.27 8.31 -9.46
CA GLU A 6 13.16 9.12 -8.60
C GLU A 6 12.42 9.77 -7.42
N GLN A 7 11.13 10.07 -7.60
CA GLN A 7 10.25 10.62 -6.58
C GLN A 7 8.93 9.83 -6.57
N ASN A 8 8.54 9.34 -5.40
CA ASN A 8 7.33 8.58 -5.20
C ASN A 8 6.52 9.17 -4.04
N ILE A 9 5.20 8.93 -4.07
CA ILE A 9 4.31 9.22 -2.94
C ILE A 9 3.72 7.88 -2.47
N PRO A 10 4.53 7.04 -1.80
CA PRO A 10 4.05 5.76 -1.28
C PRO A 10 2.94 5.98 -0.25
N GLY A 11 1.89 5.17 -0.38
CA GLY A 11 0.79 5.07 0.58
C GLY A 11 0.69 3.65 1.14
N GLU A 12 0.02 3.52 2.28
CA GLU A 12 -0.25 2.23 2.87
C GLU A 12 -1.60 1.68 2.38
N GLU A 13 -1.64 0.40 2.02
CA GLU A 13 -2.89 -0.31 1.76
C GLU A 13 -3.17 -1.26 2.94
N SER A 14 -4.35 -1.11 3.54
CA SER A 14 -4.79 -1.93 4.67
C SER A 14 -5.91 -2.90 4.27
N ILE A 15 -5.83 -4.13 4.74
CA ILE A 15 -6.94 -5.10 4.67
C ILE A 15 -7.70 -5.04 6.00
N ALA A 16 -8.98 -4.66 5.95
CA ALA A 16 -9.83 -4.53 7.13
C ALA A 16 -10.92 -5.60 7.17
N VAL A 17 -11.31 -6.00 8.40
CA VAL A 17 -12.50 -6.81 8.64
C VAL A 17 -13.63 -5.89 9.08
N LEU A 18 -14.77 -5.95 8.38
CA LEU A 18 -15.93 -5.14 8.70
C LEU A 18 -16.55 -5.57 10.04
N ASN A 19 -17.02 -4.60 10.82
CA ASN A 19 -17.72 -4.88 12.06
C ASN A 19 -18.99 -5.72 11.79
N GLY A 20 -19.17 -6.80 12.54
CA GLY A 20 -20.28 -7.75 12.35
C GLY A 20 -20.14 -8.66 11.13
N ALA A 21 -18.94 -8.81 10.56
CA ALA A 21 -18.71 -9.74 9.46
C ALA A 21 -19.10 -11.18 9.87
N PRO A 22 -19.89 -11.90 9.06
CA PRO A 22 -20.42 -13.22 9.42
C PRO A 22 -19.34 -14.31 9.57
N ASN A 23 -18.12 -14.04 9.08
CA ASN A 23 -16.98 -14.96 9.08
C ASN A 23 -15.71 -14.31 9.64
N GLU A 24 -15.83 -13.50 10.70
CA GLU A 24 -14.74 -12.73 11.30
C GLU A 24 -13.48 -13.56 11.57
N GLU A 25 -13.63 -14.74 12.19
CA GLU A 25 -12.50 -15.62 12.51
C GLU A 25 -11.71 -16.04 11.27
N ASN A 26 -12.41 -16.41 10.19
CA ASN A 26 -11.78 -16.82 8.94
C ASN A 26 -11.18 -15.62 8.18
N ALA A 27 -11.78 -14.43 8.30
CA ALA A 27 -11.21 -13.21 7.75
C ALA A 27 -9.87 -12.87 8.41
N MET A 28 -9.77 -13.00 9.74
CA MET A 28 -8.50 -12.82 10.45
C MET A 28 -7.45 -13.87 10.06
N LYS A 29 -7.85 -15.14 9.87
CA LYS A 29 -6.95 -16.19 9.35
C LYS A 29 -6.44 -15.86 7.94
N LEU A 30 -7.28 -15.29 7.08
CA LEU A 30 -6.88 -14.86 5.74
C LEU A 30 -5.86 -13.71 5.78
N ILE A 31 -6.09 -12.70 6.63
CA ILE A 31 -5.13 -11.60 6.83
C ILE A 31 -3.79 -12.16 7.32
N ALA A 32 -3.81 -13.06 8.32
CA ALA A 32 -2.60 -13.70 8.82
C ALA A 32 -1.87 -14.53 7.76
N TYR A 33 -2.60 -15.16 6.82
CA TYR A 33 -2.01 -15.83 5.68
C TYR A 33 -1.36 -14.85 4.69
N TYR A 34 -2.05 -13.75 4.35
CA TYR A 34 -1.56 -12.73 3.43
C TYR A 34 -0.28 -12.04 3.92
N LEU A 35 -0.11 -11.90 5.24
CA LEU A 35 1.06 -11.28 5.85
C LEU A 35 2.32 -12.15 5.86
N ARG A 36 2.24 -13.40 5.39
CA ARG A 36 3.42 -14.29 5.33
C ARG A 36 4.34 -13.90 4.17
N PRO A 37 5.67 -13.87 4.36
CA PRO A 37 6.61 -13.44 3.32
C PRO A 37 6.45 -14.19 1.99
N GLU A 38 6.33 -15.51 2.03
CA GLU A 38 6.21 -16.36 0.84
C GLU A 38 4.89 -16.16 0.09
N VAL A 39 3.84 -15.70 0.79
CA VAL A 39 2.55 -15.36 0.18
C VAL A 39 2.67 -14.01 -0.53
N GLN A 40 3.32 -13.04 0.12
CA GLN A 40 3.61 -11.73 -0.45
C GLN A 40 4.52 -11.82 -1.69
N VAL A 41 5.60 -12.61 -1.65
CA VAL A 41 6.47 -12.80 -2.83
C VAL A 41 5.67 -13.29 -4.03
N ARG A 42 4.87 -14.36 -3.87
CA ARG A 42 4.07 -14.90 -4.97
C ARG A 42 3.10 -13.89 -5.55
N LEU A 43 2.49 -13.05 -4.73
CA LEU A 43 1.54 -12.05 -5.20
C LEU A 43 2.26 -10.88 -5.87
N PHE A 44 3.26 -10.30 -5.20
CA PHE A 44 3.91 -9.08 -5.64
C PHE A 44 4.90 -9.30 -6.78
N ASP A 45 5.37 -10.53 -7.01
CA ASP A 45 6.04 -10.88 -8.27
C ASP A 45 5.10 -10.83 -9.49
N LEU A 46 3.78 -10.92 -9.29
CA LEU A 46 2.79 -10.87 -10.38
C LEU A 46 2.22 -9.46 -10.59
N VAL A 47 1.95 -8.74 -9.50
CA VAL A 47 1.23 -7.45 -9.56
C VAL A 47 2.15 -6.23 -9.46
N GLY A 48 3.39 -6.43 -9.00
CA GLY A 48 4.41 -5.39 -8.90
C GLY A 48 4.16 -4.26 -7.90
N ASN A 49 3.35 -4.55 -6.86
CA ASN A 49 3.23 -3.69 -5.69
C ASN A 49 4.37 -3.95 -4.69
N ILE A 50 4.39 -3.15 -3.62
CA ILE A 50 5.43 -3.19 -2.58
C ILE A 50 4.99 -4.14 -1.47
N PRO A 51 5.78 -5.18 -1.15
CA PRO A 51 5.53 -6.01 0.02
C PRO A 51 5.75 -5.21 1.31
N VAL A 52 4.87 -5.38 2.30
CA VAL A 52 5.08 -4.84 3.66
C VAL A 52 6.11 -5.67 4.44
N SER A 53 6.36 -6.92 4.03
CA SER A 53 7.38 -7.77 4.63
C SER A 53 8.76 -7.48 4.06
N LYS A 54 9.70 -7.04 4.91
CA LYS A 54 11.12 -6.86 4.54
C LYS A 54 11.73 -8.11 3.91
N LYS A 55 11.36 -9.30 4.41
CA LYS A 55 11.83 -10.58 3.86
C LYS A 55 11.30 -10.83 2.44
N ALA A 56 10.05 -10.45 2.18
CA ALA A 56 9.46 -10.59 0.86
C ALA A 56 10.10 -9.63 -0.14
N SER A 57 10.33 -8.37 0.25
CA SER A 57 10.98 -7.38 -0.62
C SER A 57 12.36 -7.84 -1.12
N THR A 58 13.16 -8.50 -0.27
CA THR A 58 14.46 -9.07 -0.67
C THR A 58 14.36 -10.35 -1.48
N ALA A 59 13.19 -10.99 -1.51
CA ALA A 59 12.98 -12.29 -2.15
C ALA A 59 12.18 -12.22 -3.46
N LEU A 60 11.75 -11.02 -3.88
CA LEU A 60 11.16 -10.79 -5.19
C LEU A 60 12.14 -11.13 -6.32
N SER A 61 11.60 -11.47 -7.49
CA SER A 61 12.37 -11.69 -8.70
C SER A 61 13.22 -10.46 -9.09
N PRO A 62 14.36 -10.62 -9.77
CA PRO A 62 15.20 -9.49 -10.19
C PRO A 62 14.46 -8.49 -11.07
N GLU A 63 13.52 -8.98 -11.91
CA GLU A 63 12.66 -8.11 -12.71
C GLU A 63 11.78 -7.22 -11.83
N MET A 64 11.35 -7.73 -10.67
CA MET A 64 10.46 -7.01 -9.78
C MET A 64 11.17 -6.09 -8.81
N GLN A 65 12.39 -6.46 -8.39
CA GLN A 65 13.23 -5.62 -7.55
C GLN A 65 13.50 -4.24 -8.16
N LYS A 66 13.64 -4.12 -9.49
CA LYS A 66 13.86 -2.83 -10.18
C LYS A 66 12.69 -1.84 -10.06
N TRP A 67 11.52 -2.32 -9.65
CA TRP A 67 10.30 -1.54 -9.50
C TRP A 67 9.94 -1.29 -8.04
N GLN A 68 10.77 -1.75 -7.10
CA GLN A 68 10.60 -1.44 -5.69
C GLN A 68 11.27 -0.08 -5.40
N PRO A 69 10.64 0.80 -4.60
CA PRO A 69 11.27 2.04 -4.19
C PRO A 69 12.42 1.75 -3.22
N ASP A 70 13.38 2.68 -3.17
CA ASP A 70 14.38 2.68 -2.11
C ASP A 70 13.74 3.28 -0.84
N PRO A 71 13.59 2.50 0.25
CA PRO A 71 12.96 2.99 1.48
C PRO A 71 13.71 4.16 2.15
N GLU A 72 14.98 4.39 1.77
CA GLU A 72 15.81 5.49 2.29
C GLU A 72 15.88 6.68 1.31
N ASN A 73 15.12 6.66 0.21
CA ASN A 73 15.10 7.75 -0.76
C ASN A 73 14.51 9.03 -0.14
N SER A 74 15.36 10.04 0.08
CA SER A 74 14.96 11.32 0.69
C SER A 74 14.08 12.18 -0.22
N ASN A 75 13.92 11.81 -1.49
CA ASN A 75 13.01 12.47 -2.42
C ASN A 75 11.58 11.89 -2.39
N ASP A 76 11.37 10.77 -1.70
CA ASP A 76 10.04 10.18 -1.54
C ASP A 76 9.28 10.86 -0.39
N LEU A 77 7.96 10.98 -0.55
CA LEU A 77 7.08 11.56 0.46
C LEU A 77 6.01 10.55 0.87
N MET A 78 6.13 10.00 2.08
CA MET A 78 5.09 9.17 2.65
C MET A 78 3.80 9.98 2.86
N ILE A 79 2.66 9.39 2.51
CA ILE A 79 1.35 9.98 2.82
C ILE A 79 1.15 10.04 4.34
N ASP A 80 0.79 11.21 4.86
CA ASP A 80 0.39 11.39 6.26
C ASP A 80 -1.10 11.05 6.43
N ASP A 81 -1.38 9.77 6.73
CA ASP A 81 -2.76 9.28 6.92
C ASP A 81 -3.50 10.00 8.05
N LYS A 82 -2.80 10.50 9.08
CA LYS A 82 -3.43 11.25 10.17
C LYS A 82 -3.91 12.61 9.69
N TYR A 83 -3.05 13.34 8.97
CA TYR A 83 -3.44 14.61 8.37
C TYR A 83 -4.64 14.42 7.44
N TRP A 84 -4.60 13.38 6.60
CA TRP A 84 -5.70 13.10 5.68
C TRP A 84 -6.98 12.67 6.41
N ALA A 85 -6.91 11.87 7.46
CA ALA A 85 -8.09 11.52 8.27
C ALA A 85 -8.81 12.76 8.82
N ASP A 86 -8.06 13.77 9.24
CA ASP A 86 -8.60 15.01 9.82
C ASP A 86 -9.07 16.03 8.74
N ASN A 87 -8.53 15.98 7.51
CA ASN A 87 -8.72 17.04 6.51
C ASN A 87 -9.39 16.62 5.19
N LEU A 88 -9.52 15.31 4.92
CA LEU A 88 -9.96 14.78 3.62
C LEU A 88 -11.32 15.34 3.19
N GLU A 89 -12.28 15.45 4.10
CA GLU A 89 -13.63 15.93 3.77
C GLU A 89 -13.63 17.38 3.28
N ALA A 90 -12.97 18.28 4.02
CA ALA A 90 -12.88 19.70 3.68
C ALA A 90 -12.12 19.92 2.36
N ILE A 91 -11.02 19.19 2.16
CA ILE A 91 -10.23 19.25 0.92
C ILE A 91 -11.06 18.74 -0.26
N ASN A 92 -11.72 17.58 -0.11
CA ASN A 92 -12.51 16.97 -1.19
C ASN A 92 -13.67 17.88 -1.63
N ARG A 93 -14.33 18.58 -0.69
CA ARG A 93 -15.33 19.59 -1.03
C ARG A 93 -14.76 20.70 -1.91
N ARG A 94 -13.64 21.32 -1.50
CA ARG A 94 -12.99 22.38 -2.27
C ARG A 94 -12.52 21.89 -3.65
N PHE A 95 -12.01 20.66 -3.70
CA PHE A 95 -11.58 20.05 -4.96
C PHE A 95 -12.76 19.85 -5.93
N LYS A 96 -13.91 19.40 -5.44
CA LYS A 96 -15.13 19.28 -6.25
C LYS A 96 -15.67 20.64 -6.72
N GLU A 97 -15.65 21.65 -5.86
CA GLU A 97 -16.03 23.02 -6.24
C GLU A 97 -15.13 23.55 -7.37
N TRP A 98 -13.82 23.31 -7.30
CA TRP A 98 -12.87 23.65 -8.36
C TRP A 98 -13.08 22.87 -9.66
N LEU A 99 -13.37 21.56 -9.60
CA LEU A 99 -13.63 20.76 -10.81
C LEU A 99 -14.84 21.22 -11.64
N LEU A 100 -15.75 21.97 -11.01
CA LEU A 100 -16.98 22.48 -11.64
C LEU A 100 -16.81 23.91 -12.21
N THR A 101 -15.62 24.51 -12.09
CA THR A 101 -15.27 25.79 -12.74
C THR A 101 -14.58 25.55 -14.07
#